data_AF-A0A7T1P5B6-F1
#
_entry.id   AF-A0A7T1P5B6-F1
#
_cell.length_a   1.000
_cell.length_b   1.000
_cell.length_c   1.000
_cell.angle_alpha   90.00
_cell.angle_beta   90.00
_cell.angle_gamma   90.00
#
_symmetry.space_group_name_H-M   'P 1'
#
loop_
_entity.id
_entity.type
_entity.pdbx_description
1 polymer ?
#
loop_
_entity_poly.entity_id
_entity_poly.type
_entity_poly.pdbx_seq_one_letter_code
_entity_poly.pdbx_strand_id
1 'polypeptide(L)'
;MAVWFQDVVDSLQMISQGDRYYYDSHIDELVYLSVEETGLEAREGLEEEIEEDVMGRFVRLPTYYDFNTYAFMELYISDLTDGDLSGRLSRAIRGRGAFRRFKNELERCYRLEEWYAFETQCYKELVLEWCQENKIAIVDNQLKKNVIFPLTLTLRYPLYWW
;
A
#
# COMPACT_ATOMS: atom_id res chain seq x y z
N MET A 1 -3.89 -17.43 -12.77
CA MET A 1 -3.83 -16.31 -11.82
C MET A 1 -2.50 -15.61 -11.96
N ALA A 2 -2.49 -14.46 -12.61
CA ALA A 2 -1.32 -13.59 -12.66
C ALA A 2 -1.72 -12.13 -12.37
N VAL A 3 -0.86 -11.40 -11.66
CA VAL A 3 -1.02 -9.96 -11.39
C VAL A 3 0.19 -9.16 -11.80
N TRP A 4 -0.04 -7.89 -12.15
CA TRP A 4 1.03 -6.91 -12.33
C TRP A 4 1.57 -6.50 -10.96
N PHE A 5 2.85 -6.78 -10.71
CA PHE A 5 3.44 -6.58 -9.38
C PHE A 5 3.28 -5.14 -8.88
N GLN A 6 3.61 -4.18 -9.75
CA GLN A 6 3.63 -2.77 -9.39
C GLN A 6 2.21 -2.23 -9.15
N ASP A 7 1.21 -2.72 -9.87
CA ASP A 7 -0.18 -2.30 -9.70
C ASP A 7 -0.70 -2.71 -8.31
N VAL A 8 -0.31 -3.90 -7.81
CA VAL A 8 -0.65 -4.36 -6.46
C VAL A 8 0.07 -3.51 -5.40
N VAL A 9 1.37 -3.26 -5.59
CA VAL A 9 2.17 -2.41 -4.69
C VAL A 9 1.59 -1.00 -4.59
N ASP A 10 1.27 -0.39 -5.73
CA ASP A 10 0.74 0.97 -5.80
C ASP A 10 -0.64 1.05 -5.13
N SER A 11 -1.48 0.02 -5.33
CA SER A 11 -2.80 -0.07 -4.68
C SER A 11 -2.68 -0.14 -3.15
N LEU A 12 -1.73 -0.94 -2.63
CA LEU A 12 -1.48 -1.01 -1.19
C LEU A 12 -0.91 0.29 -0.61
N GLN A 13 -0.13 1.05 -1.38
CA GLN A 13 0.38 2.35 -0.95
C GLN A 13 -0.72 3.43 -0.88
N MET A 14 -1.78 3.27 -1.67
CA MET A 14 -2.90 4.22 -1.75
C MET A 14 -4.07 3.87 -0.83
N ILE A 15 -4.11 2.64 -0.30
CA ILE A 15 -5.25 2.14 0.47
C ILE A 15 -5.46 2.95 1.76
N SER A 16 -6.68 3.44 1.94
CA SER A 16 -7.15 4.07 3.17
C SER A 16 -7.88 3.05 4.06
N GLN A 17 -8.31 3.47 5.25
CA GLN A 17 -8.98 2.59 6.23
C GLN A 17 -10.28 1.95 5.70
N GLY A 18 -10.95 2.59 4.74
CA GLY A 18 -12.20 2.11 4.14
C GLY A 18 -12.05 1.42 2.79
N ASP A 19 -10.84 1.38 2.23
CA ASP A 19 -10.62 0.87 0.88
C ASP A 19 -10.49 -0.66 0.90
N ARG A 20 -11.24 -1.33 0.01
CA ARG A 20 -11.17 -2.78 -0.18
C ARG A 20 -10.80 -3.09 -1.63
N TYR A 21 -9.65 -3.73 -1.82
CA TYR A 21 -9.22 -4.23 -3.12
C TYR A 21 -9.30 -5.76 -3.16
N TYR A 22 -9.68 -6.28 -4.32
CA TYR A 22 -9.71 -7.70 -4.60
C TYR A 22 -9.00 -7.97 -5.92
N TYR A 23 -8.38 -9.13 -6.04
CA TYR A 23 -7.93 -9.68 -7.29
C TYR A 23 -9.01 -10.62 -7.83
N ASP A 24 -9.48 -10.37 -9.05
CA ASP A 24 -10.45 -11.21 -9.74
C ASP A 24 -9.73 -12.19 -10.67
N SER A 25 -9.76 -13.48 -10.33
CA SER A 25 -9.07 -14.52 -11.08
C SER A 25 -9.69 -14.83 -12.46
N HIS A 26 -10.91 -14.38 -12.74
CA HIS A 26 -11.54 -14.59 -14.06
C HIS A 26 -11.00 -13.66 -15.13
N ILE A 27 -10.74 -12.41 -14.74
CA ILE A 27 -10.26 -11.37 -15.66
C ILE A 27 -8.78 -11.05 -15.47
N ASP A 28 -8.14 -11.63 -14.44
CA ASP A 28 -6.75 -11.36 -14.05
C ASP A 28 -6.49 -9.86 -13.76
N GLU A 29 -7.43 -9.18 -13.08
CA GLU A 29 -7.35 -7.75 -12.76
C GLU A 29 -7.63 -7.45 -11.28
N LEU A 30 -7.15 -6.28 -10.83
CA LEU A 30 -7.51 -5.72 -9.54
C LEU A 30 -8.84 -4.96 -9.65
N VAL A 31 -9.79 -5.30 -8.79
CA VAL A 31 -11.08 -4.63 -8.66
C VAL A 31 -11.16 -3.92 -7.31
N TYR A 32 -11.77 -2.74 -7.31
CA TYR A 32 -11.90 -1.88 -6.14
C TYR A 32 -13.35 -1.81 -5.69
N LEU A 33 -13.55 -1.93 -4.38
CA LEU A 33 -14.83 -1.82 -3.70
C LEU A 33 -14.72 -0.68 -2.67
N SER A 34 -15.29 0.49 -2.98
CA SER A 34 -15.34 1.59 -2.01
C SER A 34 -16.42 1.31 -0.97
N VAL A 35 -16.11 1.57 0.31
CA VAL A 35 -17.10 1.51 1.41
C VAL A 35 -17.77 2.86 1.63
N GLU A 36 -17.14 3.95 1.17
CA GLU A 36 -17.66 5.31 1.27
C GLU A 36 -17.91 5.91 -0.12
N GLU A 37 -18.81 6.89 -0.20
CA GLU A 37 -19.13 7.71 -1.37
C GLU A 37 -17.94 8.59 -1.82
N THR A 38 -16.73 8.03 -1.91
CA THR A 38 -15.54 8.70 -2.41
C THR A 38 -15.55 8.76 -3.95
N GLY A 39 -16.68 9.11 -4.57
CA GLY A 39 -16.81 9.47 -6.00
C GLY A 39 -16.30 8.48 -7.06
N LEU A 40 -15.76 7.32 -6.66
CA LEU A 40 -15.34 6.22 -7.51
C LEU A 40 -16.42 5.16 -7.38
N GLU A 41 -17.32 5.10 -8.37
CA GLU A 41 -18.35 4.07 -8.39
C GLU A 41 -17.69 2.70 -8.58
N ALA A 42 -17.87 1.81 -7.61
CA ALA A 42 -17.55 0.41 -7.80
C ALA A 42 -18.31 -0.12 -9.02
N ARG A 43 -17.75 -1.14 -9.69
CA ARG A 43 -18.45 -1.81 -10.79
C ARG A 43 -19.82 -2.28 -10.29
N GLU A 44 -20.88 -1.95 -11.02
CA GLU A 44 -22.24 -2.38 -10.70
C GLU A 44 -22.28 -3.91 -10.52
N GLY A 45 -22.89 -4.38 -9.42
CA GLY A 45 -22.99 -5.81 -9.09
C GLY A 45 -21.74 -6.44 -8.46
N LEU A 46 -20.65 -5.70 -8.29
CA LEU A 46 -19.39 -6.26 -7.79
C LEU A 46 -19.48 -6.73 -6.33
N GLU A 47 -20.22 -6.00 -5.49
CA GLU A 47 -20.39 -6.39 -4.09
C GLU A 47 -21.12 -7.72 -3.97
N GLU A 48 -22.25 -7.88 -4.68
CA GLU A 48 -22.98 -9.14 -4.71
C GLU A 48 -22.14 -10.28 -5.31
N GLU A 49 -21.38 -10.03 -6.39
CA GLU A 49 -20.49 -11.02 -6.97
C GLU A 49 -19.42 -11.51 -5.98
N ILE A 50 -18.87 -10.62 -5.14
CA ILE A 50 -17.89 -10.98 -4.11
C ILE A 50 -18.56 -11.75 -2.96
N GLU A 51 -19.73 -11.30 -2.50
CA GLU A 51 -20.45 -11.95 -1.40
C GLU A 51 -20.94 -13.36 -1.76
N GLU A 52 -21.35 -13.58 -3.01
CA GLU A 52 -21.81 -14.87 -3.52
C GLU A 52 -20.67 -15.79 -3.98
N ASP A 53 -19.40 -15.34 -3.94
CA ASP A 53 -18.26 -16.12 -4.42
C ASP A 53 -17.88 -17.28 -3.48
N VAL A 54 -18.43 -18.45 -3.78
CA VAL A 54 -18.09 -19.71 -3.09
C VAL A 54 -16.83 -20.37 -3.67
N MET A 55 -16.42 -20.00 -4.88
CA MET A 55 -15.35 -20.70 -5.61
C MET A 55 -13.97 -20.07 -5.40
N GLY A 56 -13.90 -18.93 -4.73
CA GLY A 56 -12.65 -18.21 -4.47
C GLY A 56 -12.10 -17.52 -5.70
N ARG A 57 -12.99 -16.99 -6.55
CA ARG A 57 -12.66 -16.11 -7.68
C ARG A 57 -12.02 -14.81 -7.20
N PHE A 58 -12.52 -14.24 -6.11
CA PHE A 58 -12.06 -12.96 -5.58
C PHE A 58 -11.11 -13.18 -4.40
N VAL A 59 -9.84 -12.86 -4.63
CA VAL A 59 -8.81 -12.91 -3.58
C VAL A 59 -8.65 -11.52 -3.01
N ARG A 60 -9.01 -11.33 -1.74
CA ARG A 60 -8.88 -10.04 -1.06
C ARG A 60 -7.39 -9.66 -0.90
N LEU A 61 -7.06 -8.42 -1.22
CA LEU A 61 -5.74 -7.84 -0.93
C LEU A 61 -5.61 -7.52 0.57
N PRO A 62 -4.37 -7.44 1.10
CA PRO A 62 -4.14 -6.89 2.42
C PRO A 62 -4.81 -5.52 2.57
N THR A 63 -5.47 -5.29 3.69
CA THR A 63 -6.08 -4.01 4.05
C THR A 63 -5.15 -3.17 4.89
N TYR A 64 -5.50 -1.90 5.06
CA TYR A 64 -4.80 -0.97 5.95
C TYR A 64 -4.55 -1.54 7.36
N TYR A 65 -5.39 -2.45 7.85
CA TYR A 65 -5.23 -3.07 9.16
C TYR A 65 -4.36 -4.33 9.15
N ASP A 66 -4.18 -4.96 7.99
CA ASP A 66 -3.40 -6.19 7.85
C ASP A 66 -1.89 -5.90 7.86
N PHE A 67 -1.50 -4.69 7.48
CA PHE A 67 -0.13 -4.22 7.61
C PHE A 67 -0.05 -2.99 8.51
N ASN A 68 0.86 -3.04 9.48
CA ASN A 68 1.05 -1.94 10.40
C ASN A 68 2.13 -1.01 9.85
N THR A 69 1.77 0.12 9.21
CA THR A 69 2.76 1.12 8.75
C THR A 69 3.64 1.62 9.91
N TYR A 70 3.15 1.51 11.15
CA TYR A 70 3.97 1.73 12.34
C TYR A 70 5.13 0.74 12.45
N ALA A 71 4.92 -0.54 12.13
CA ALA A 71 5.97 -1.55 12.13
C ALA A 71 7.05 -1.22 11.09
N PHE A 72 6.70 -0.64 9.93
CA PHE A 72 7.71 -0.16 8.97
C PHE A 72 8.57 0.94 9.57
N MET A 73 7.97 1.88 10.31
CA MET A 73 8.74 2.91 11.01
C MET A 73 9.68 2.28 12.05
N GLU A 74 9.21 1.31 12.83
CA GLU A 74 10.05 0.60 13.81
C GLU A 74 11.20 -0.17 13.15
N LEU A 75 10.93 -0.90 12.07
CA LEU A 75 11.94 -1.62 11.29
C LEU A 75 13.00 -0.66 10.74
N TYR A 76 12.57 0.43 10.09
CA TYR A 76 13.49 1.45 9.58
C TYR A 76 14.37 2.04 10.68
N ILE A 77 13.78 2.37 11.84
CA ILE A 77 14.52 2.90 12.99
C ILE A 77 15.54 1.89 13.52
N SER A 78 15.20 0.61 13.52
CA SER A 78 16.07 -0.46 14.00
C SER A 78 17.26 -0.73 13.08
N ASP A 79 17.11 -0.51 11.77
CA ASP A 79 18.16 -0.70 10.77
C ASP A 79 19.14 0.49 10.69
N LEU A 80 18.83 1.61 11.35
CA LEU A 80 19.70 2.78 11.38
C LEU A 80 20.96 2.54 12.23
N THR A 81 22.12 2.80 11.63
CA THR A 81 23.42 2.78 12.33
C THR A 81 23.69 4.07 13.11
N ASP A 82 23.02 5.17 12.77
CA ASP A 82 23.09 6.45 13.49
C ASP A 82 22.21 6.40 14.75
N GLY A 83 22.84 6.19 15.90
CA GLY A 83 22.14 6.09 17.19
C GLY A 83 21.42 7.37 17.62
N ASP A 84 21.92 8.55 17.23
CA ASP A 84 21.29 9.83 17.57
C ASP A 84 20.01 10.02 16.74
N LEU A 85 20.06 9.70 15.45
CA LEU A 85 18.88 9.70 14.59
C LEU A 85 17.86 8.63 15.02
N SER A 86 18.30 7.39 15.25
CA SER A 86 17.44 6.30 15.72
C SER A 86 16.74 6.67 17.04
N GLY A 87 17.45 7.28 18.00
CA GLY A 87 16.87 7.74 19.26
C GLY A 87 15.86 8.90 19.09
N ARG A 88 16.07 9.81 18.14
CA ARG A 88 15.10 10.87 17.81
C ARG A 88 13.83 10.30 17.19
N LEU A 89 13.98 9.45 16.18
CA LEU A 89 12.84 8.84 15.47
C LEU A 89 12.05 7.91 16.40
N SER A 90 12.72 7.12 17.25
CA SER A 90 12.08 6.28 18.29
C SER A 90 11.18 7.07 19.23
N ARG A 91 11.51 8.34 19.51
CA ARG A 91 10.66 9.23 20.31
C ARG A 91 9.56 9.85 19.45
N ALA A 92 9.87 10.21 18.21
CA ALA A 92 8.94 10.83 17.28
C ALA A 92 7.71 9.95 17.00
N ILE A 93 7.91 8.64 16.87
CA ILE A 93 6.83 7.69 16.56
C ILE A 93 5.86 7.43 17.71
N ARG A 94 6.09 7.96 18.91
CA ARG A 94 5.21 7.64 20.06
C ARG A 94 3.93 8.48 20.09
N GLY A 95 2.78 7.82 20.16
CA GLY A 95 1.48 8.47 20.38
C GLY A 95 0.93 9.25 19.18
N ARG A 96 -0.16 9.98 19.37
CA ARG A 96 -0.90 10.66 18.28
C ARG A 96 0.01 11.58 17.46
N GLY A 97 -0.11 11.52 16.13
CA GLY A 97 0.74 12.28 15.20
C GLY A 97 2.15 11.71 14.99
N ALA A 98 2.36 10.44 15.33
CA ALA A 98 3.61 9.69 15.13
C ALA A 98 4.18 9.86 13.72
N PHE A 99 3.38 9.53 12.72
CA PHE A 99 3.78 9.55 11.32
C PHE A 99 4.23 10.94 10.85
N ARG A 100 3.47 11.99 11.20
CA ARG A 100 3.83 13.38 10.87
C ARG A 100 5.14 13.80 11.52
N ARG A 101 5.35 13.50 12.81
CA ARG A 101 6.62 13.83 13.48
C ARG A 101 7.79 13.05 12.91
N PHE A 102 7.58 11.77 12.60
CA PHE A 102 8.58 10.92 11.97
C PHE A 102 9.05 11.51 10.63
N LYS A 103 8.11 11.85 9.72
CA LYS A 103 8.44 12.52 8.46
C LYS A 103 9.15 13.86 8.67
N ASN A 104 8.69 14.68 9.61
CA ASN A 104 9.35 15.96 9.92
C ASN A 104 10.81 15.79 10.37
N GLU A 105 11.12 14.76 11.16
CA GLU A 105 12.50 14.47 11.57
C GLU A 105 13.35 14.00 10.39
N LEU A 106 12.78 13.18 9.49
CA LEU A 106 13.46 12.74 8.27
C LEU A 106 13.72 13.87 7.28
N GLU A 107 12.78 14.80 7.13
CA GLU A 107 12.96 16.01 6.32
C GLU A 107 14.11 16.86 6.83
N ARG A 108 14.20 17.05 8.15
CA ARG A 108 15.28 17.83 8.79
C ARG A 108 16.67 17.24 8.57
N CYS A 109 16.77 15.94 8.36
CA CYS A 109 18.03 15.25 8.10
C CYS A 109 18.19 14.79 6.64
N TYR A 110 17.33 15.24 5.73
CA TYR A 110 17.36 14.92 4.29
C TYR A 110 17.27 13.41 3.97
N ARG A 111 16.56 12.63 4.80
CA ARG A 111 16.37 11.18 4.62
C ARG A 111 14.95 10.76 4.22
N LEU A 112 14.10 11.73 3.88
CA LEU A 112 12.72 11.43 3.51
C LEU A 112 12.65 10.52 2.26
N GLU A 113 13.52 10.72 1.28
CA GLU A 113 13.59 9.86 0.08
C GLU A 113 14.05 8.43 0.41
N GLU A 114 15.01 8.29 1.33
CA GLU A 114 15.50 7.00 1.82
C GLU A 114 14.36 6.22 2.49
N TRP A 115 13.58 6.89 3.34
CA TRP A 115 12.38 6.30 3.93
C TRP A 115 11.38 5.84 2.88
N TYR A 116 11.07 6.66 1.87
CA TYR A 116 10.09 6.26 0.84
C TYR A 116 10.56 5.07 0.00
N ALA A 117 11.87 4.95 -0.23
CA ALA A 117 12.44 3.77 -0.87
C ALA A 117 12.31 2.53 0.03
N PHE A 118 12.60 2.66 1.33
CA PHE A 118 12.45 1.58 2.32
C PHE A 118 10.98 1.13 2.46
N GLU A 119 10.06 2.08 2.63
CA GLU A 119 8.62 1.81 2.74
C GLU A 119 8.11 1.09 1.48
N THR A 120 8.54 1.52 0.29
CA THR A 120 8.21 0.83 -0.97
C THR A 120 8.74 -0.61 -0.98
N GLN A 121 9.93 -0.85 -0.43
CA GLN A 121 10.49 -2.20 -0.33
C GLN A 121 9.68 -3.09 0.63
N CYS A 122 9.25 -2.57 1.78
CA CYS A 122 8.37 -3.29 2.69
C CYS A 122 7.04 -3.68 2.01
N TYR A 123 6.41 -2.76 1.27
CA TYR A 123 5.19 -3.08 0.51
C TYR A 123 5.44 -4.16 -0.55
N LYS A 124 6.58 -4.12 -1.25
CA LYS A 124 6.95 -5.17 -2.21
C LYS A 124 7.05 -6.53 -1.54
N GLU A 125 7.66 -6.61 -0.37
CA GLU A 125 7.78 -7.86 0.39
C GLU A 125 6.42 -8.40 0.81
N LEU A 126 5.51 -7.54 1.28
CA LEU A 126 4.12 -7.93 1.57
C LEU A 126 3.39 -8.47 0.35
N VAL A 127 3.53 -7.83 -0.81
CA VAL A 127 2.90 -8.31 -2.04
C VAL A 127 3.47 -9.67 -2.44
N LEU A 128 4.78 -9.88 -2.30
CA LEU A 128 5.40 -11.18 -2.57
C LEU A 128 4.84 -12.27 -1.66
N GLU A 129 4.73 -12.00 -0.36
CA GLU A 129 4.16 -12.93 0.62
C GLU A 129 2.70 -13.26 0.29
N TRP A 130 1.87 -12.24 0.07
CA TRP A 130 0.46 -12.42 -0.30
C TRP A 130 0.30 -13.22 -1.61
N CYS A 131 1.10 -12.92 -2.64
CA CYS A 131 1.07 -13.68 -3.89
C CYS A 131 1.47 -15.15 -3.68
N GLN A 132 2.47 -15.42 -2.83
CA GLN A 132 2.90 -16.79 -2.52
C GLN A 132 1.81 -17.57 -1.79
N GLU A 133 1.19 -16.98 -0.76
CA GLU A 133 0.10 -17.59 0.00
C GLU A 133 -1.10 -17.94 -0.88
N ASN A 134 -1.45 -17.04 -1.80
CA ASN A 134 -2.60 -17.19 -2.69
C ASN A 134 -2.28 -17.89 -4.03
N LYS A 135 -1.02 -18.32 -4.23
CA LYS A 135 -0.55 -18.99 -5.46
C LYS A 135 -0.80 -18.15 -6.73
N ILE A 136 -0.61 -16.84 -6.61
CA ILE A 136 -0.76 -15.86 -7.69
C ILE A 136 0.61 -15.64 -8.33
N ALA A 137 0.70 -15.82 -9.65
CA ALA A 137 1.92 -15.54 -10.39
C ALA A 137 2.13 -14.03 -10.53
N ILE A 138 3.38 -13.59 -10.52
CA ILE A 138 3.73 -12.18 -10.65
C ILE A 138 4.26 -11.92 -12.05
N VAL A 139 3.74 -10.87 -12.68
CA VAL A 139 4.27 -10.34 -13.93
C VAL A 139 5.08 -9.09 -13.60
N ASP A 140 6.40 -9.16 -13.80
CA ASP A 140 7.29 -8.00 -13.68
C ASP A 140 7.05 -7.06 -14.87
N ASN A 141 6.84 -5.78 -14.57
CA ASN A 141 6.43 -4.80 -15.54
C ASN A 141 7.50 -3.72 -15.70
N GLN A 142 8.61 -4.07 -16.33
CA GLN A 142 9.63 -3.09 -16.72
C GLN A 142 9.15 -2.14 -17.85
N LEU A 143 7.88 -2.23 -18.33
CA LEU A 143 7.46 -1.61 -19.59
C LEU A 143 6.14 -0.80 -19.61
N LYS A 144 5.21 -0.88 -18.65
CA LYS A 144 4.05 0.05 -18.64
C LYS A 144 4.41 1.36 -17.92
N LYS A 145 4.98 2.30 -18.67
CA LYS A 145 4.87 3.73 -18.35
C LYS A 145 3.49 4.33 -18.67
N ASN A 146 2.55 3.53 -19.19
CA ASN A 146 1.24 3.99 -19.63
C ASN A 146 0.15 3.00 -19.20
N VAL A 147 -0.27 3.06 -17.94
CA VAL A 147 -1.65 2.75 -17.56
C VAL A 147 -2.17 3.98 -16.85
N ILE A 148 -3.25 4.51 -17.41
CA ILE A 148 -3.97 5.67 -16.89
C ILE A 148 -4.70 5.20 -15.64
N PHE A 149 -4.03 5.26 -14.48
CA PHE A 149 -4.73 5.67 -13.26
C PHE A 149 -5.27 7.09 -13.52
N PRO A 150 -6.43 7.49 -12.97
CA PRO A 150 -7.00 8.81 -13.23
C PRO A 150 -5.90 9.87 -13.08
N LEU A 151 -5.62 10.54 -14.19
CA LEU A 151 -4.48 11.45 -14.42
C LEU A 151 -4.58 12.77 -13.61
N THR A 152 -5.12 12.70 -12.40
CA THR A 152 -5.23 13.81 -11.45
C THR A 152 -4.75 13.41 -10.06
N LEU A 153 -3.66 12.66 -9.94
CA LEU A 153 -2.87 12.62 -8.71
C LEU A 153 -1.37 12.66 -9.03
N THR A 154 -0.96 13.68 -9.79
CA THR A 154 0.41 14.21 -9.69
C THR A 154 0.62 14.87 -8.33
N LEU A 155 0.64 14.05 -7.28
CA LEU A 155 1.37 14.30 -6.04
C LEU A 155 1.75 12.91 -5.55
N ARG A 156 3.01 12.54 -5.76
CA ARG A 156 3.58 11.25 -5.33
C ARG A 156 3.48 11.02 -3.82
N TYR A 157 3.02 12.01 -3.05
CA TYR A 157 2.37 11.90 -1.75
C TYR A 157 1.49 13.16 -1.63
N PRO A 158 0.16 13.10 -1.78
CA PRO A 158 -0.67 14.25 -1.49
C PRO A 158 -0.53 14.58 -0.01
N LEU A 159 -0.32 15.86 0.28
CA LEU A 159 -0.22 16.47 1.59
C LEU A 159 -1.53 16.37 2.39
N TYR A 160 -2.07 15.17 2.61
CA TYR A 160 -3.31 14.94 3.35
C TYR A 160 -3.13 13.83 4.39
N TRP A 161 -2.21 14.06 5.32
CA TRP A 161 -2.20 13.45 6.65
C TRP A 161 -1.90 14.54 7.70
N TRP A 162 -2.76 15.57 7.74
CA TRP A 162 -2.74 16.61 8.77
C TRP A 162 -3.29 16.08 10.10
#